data_AF-A0A2K8XH29-F1
#
_entry.id   AF-A0A2K8XH29-F1
#
_cell.length_a   1.000
_cell.length_b   1.000
_cell.length_c   1.000
_cell.angle_alpha   90.00
_cell.angle_beta   90.00
_cell.angle_gamma   90.00
#
_symmetry.space_group_name_H-M   'P 1'
#
loop_
_entity.id
_entity.type
_entity.pdbx_description
1 polymer ?
#
loop_
_entity_poly.entity_id
_entity_poly.type
_entity_poly.pdbx_seq_one_letter_code
_entity_poly.pdbx_strand_id
1 'polypeptide(L)'
;MKKVIFGAAALLFSGVMMAQGPVSQSTLKAVDGSDTADTQLAVDLATDDGNYGEAIQTGNTNKLQVLQAGTNQSSYSVQGDGLGTGDNRARIWQTGDVTGISGVDNAADVRQLGSGNESTTMQEGDSNEAVTRQGLKDGGLSGGNRALINHGTAENGEFNYAMVEQDGQTNSAWTVQSFDNNEARTVQEGDSNMSGVRQKSGPDGSAGNSALNEQYGDMNSSKIKQVGHNNYAQAAQKGDANKADQKQTGDSNAAYVDQGQNLYGITDGLTGPTLDVFADPLATQGAGGPDSQAGMAIQRQTGNSNFAYASQYGSDGEASNHAEQYQVGNSNQAAIDQNANGIANGGANYARQDQTGNSNVSFTGQNGRDHMAYSRQNGDFNIALASQKGNANLVSTFQEGEDNWAVSGQRGHDNQVLIVQKNDGISGGHSFKASQNIDDPYTNGGNTISVLQLGPSGNIMTDGENCDFQDAVTPGMPAGVDGFDLAAPCTPGASGC
;
A
#
# COMPACT_ATOMS: atom_id res chain seq x y z
N MET A 1 36.82 5.82 -67.94
CA MET A 1 35.34 5.78 -68.04
C MET A 1 34.79 4.74 -67.08
N LYS A 2 33.75 5.12 -66.35
CA LYS A 2 33.07 4.39 -65.27
C LYS A 2 32.67 2.96 -65.67
N LYS A 3 32.67 2.04 -64.70
CA LYS A 3 31.48 1.23 -64.30
C LYS A 3 31.73 0.49 -62.98
N VAL A 4 30.91 0.87 -62.00
CA VAL A 4 30.59 0.18 -60.75
C VAL A 4 29.75 -1.06 -61.07
N ILE A 5 30.02 -2.22 -60.45
CA ILE A 5 28.99 -3.18 -59.99
C ILE A 5 29.53 -3.89 -58.73
N PHE A 6 28.82 -3.66 -57.62
CA PHE A 6 28.88 -4.36 -56.33
C PHE A 6 28.30 -5.78 -56.43
N GLY A 7 28.80 -6.73 -55.62
CA GLY A 7 28.08 -7.98 -55.39
C GLY A 7 28.81 -9.01 -54.51
N ALA A 8 28.36 -9.13 -53.26
CA ALA A 8 28.42 -10.33 -52.41
C ALA A 8 29.78 -10.78 -51.83
N ALA A 9 30.40 -9.95 -50.98
CA ALA A 9 31.37 -10.43 -49.98
C ALA A 9 31.32 -9.63 -48.66
N ALA A 10 30.12 -9.18 -48.26
CA ALA A 10 29.86 -8.53 -46.97
C ALA A 10 28.89 -9.38 -46.14
N LEU A 11 29.27 -10.63 -45.90
CA LEU A 11 28.61 -11.53 -44.96
C LEU A 11 29.73 -12.24 -44.21
N LEU A 12 30.11 -11.70 -43.03
CA LEU A 12 30.68 -12.43 -41.89
C LEU A 12 31.25 -11.54 -40.77
N PHE A 13 30.82 -10.29 -40.61
CA PHE A 13 31.01 -9.55 -39.35
C PHE A 13 29.85 -8.60 -39.08
N SER A 14 28.67 -9.16 -38.82
CA SER A 14 27.70 -8.52 -37.95
C SER A 14 27.87 -9.18 -36.58
N GLY A 15 28.76 -8.62 -35.76
CA GLY A 15 28.65 -8.80 -34.33
C GLY A 15 27.23 -8.42 -33.95
N VAL A 16 26.50 -9.39 -33.43
CA VAL A 16 25.22 -9.13 -32.77
C VAL A 16 25.60 -8.34 -31.54
N MET A 17 25.60 -7.01 -31.65
CA MET A 17 25.35 -6.17 -30.49
C MET A 17 23.91 -6.50 -30.08
N MET A 18 23.77 -7.44 -29.15
CA MET A 18 22.63 -7.45 -28.25
C MET A 18 22.78 -6.18 -27.42
N ALA A 19 22.32 -5.05 -27.96
CA ALA A 19 21.91 -3.96 -27.10
C ALA A 19 20.71 -4.51 -26.33
N GLN A 20 20.93 -4.97 -25.11
CA GLN A 20 19.85 -5.14 -24.17
C GLN A 20 19.21 -3.75 -24.04
N GLY A 21 17.95 -3.64 -24.47
CA GLY A 21 17.21 -2.40 -24.31
C GLY A 21 17.09 -2.07 -22.82
N PRO A 22 16.85 -0.80 -22.47
CA PRO A 22 16.59 -0.43 -21.08
C PRO A 22 15.54 -1.34 -20.46
N VAL A 23 15.86 -1.89 -19.28
CA VAL A 23 14.94 -2.68 -18.47
C VAL A 23 13.68 -1.83 -18.21
N SER A 24 12.51 -2.42 -18.47
CA SER A 24 11.23 -1.72 -18.49
C SER A 24 10.92 -1.10 -17.13
N GLN A 25 10.50 0.17 -17.12
CA GLN A 25 9.81 0.74 -15.96
C GLN A 25 8.72 -0.22 -15.48
N SER A 26 8.70 -0.37 -14.16
CA SER A 26 7.51 -0.62 -13.35
C SER A 26 6.24 -0.04 -13.98
N THR A 27 5.17 -0.83 -13.99
CA THR A 27 3.84 -0.36 -14.42
C THR A 27 3.13 0.50 -13.36
N LEU A 28 3.73 0.65 -12.17
CA LEU A 28 3.20 1.42 -11.06
C LEU A 28 3.50 2.90 -11.24
N LYS A 29 2.53 3.60 -11.82
CA LYS A 29 2.47 5.07 -11.80
C LYS A 29 2.06 5.53 -10.40
N ALA A 30 2.64 6.65 -9.94
CA ALA A 30 2.10 7.34 -8.77
C ALA A 30 0.68 7.81 -9.08
N VAL A 31 -0.15 7.90 -8.06
CA VAL A 31 -1.59 8.02 -8.28
C VAL A 31 -2.02 9.46 -8.53
N ASP A 32 -1.21 10.42 -8.12
CA ASP A 32 -1.30 11.81 -8.56
C ASP A 32 -0.97 11.99 -10.07
N GLY A 33 -0.58 10.90 -10.74
CA GLY A 33 -0.15 10.90 -12.13
C GLY A 33 1.22 11.54 -12.34
N SER A 34 1.94 11.85 -11.27
CA SER A 34 3.32 12.31 -11.37
C SER A 34 4.20 11.16 -11.84
N ASP A 35 4.89 11.41 -12.95
CA ASP A 35 6.09 10.66 -13.23
C ASP A 35 7.04 10.88 -12.05
N THR A 36 7.80 9.86 -11.71
CA THR A 36 8.93 9.99 -10.78
C THR A 36 9.72 11.27 -11.11
N ALA A 37 10.25 11.99 -10.12
CA ALA A 37 10.85 13.33 -10.30
C ALA A 37 11.92 13.40 -11.42
N ASP A 38 12.45 12.25 -11.81
CA ASP A 38 13.32 12.05 -12.95
C ASP A 38 12.87 10.83 -13.77
N THR A 39 12.53 10.98 -15.05
CA THR A 39 12.18 9.82 -15.92
C THR A 39 13.38 8.93 -16.24
N GLN A 40 14.59 9.29 -15.79
CA GLN A 40 15.80 8.51 -16.03
C GLN A 40 15.72 7.19 -15.26
N LEU A 41 15.65 6.10 -16.02
CA LEU A 41 15.74 4.71 -15.58
C LEU A 41 16.97 4.50 -14.69
N ALA A 42 16.98 3.43 -13.88
CA ALA A 42 18.24 2.96 -13.31
C ALA A 42 19.25 2.84 -14.45
N VAL A 43 20.38 3.53 -14.31
CA VAL A 43 21.34 3.62 -15.41
C VAL A 43 22.05 2.27 -15.51
N ASP A 44 21.68 1.50 -16.53
CA ASP A 44 22.47 0.33 -16.91
C ASP A 44 23.74 0.80 -17.61
N LEU A 45 24.84 0.78 -16.87
CA LEU A 45 26.13 1.26 -17.31
C LEU A 45 27.05 0.12 -17.76
N ALA A 46 26.68 -1.13 -17.44
CA ALA A 46 27.51 -2.29 -17.66
C ALA A 46 27.22 -2.87 -19.06
N THR A 47 28.22 -2.84 -19.94
CA THR A 47 28.09 -3.25 -21.35
C THR A 47 28.88 -4.52 -21.71
N ASP A 48 29.61 -5.10 -20.74
CA ASP A 48 30.56 -6.22 -20.88
C ASP A 48 30.45 -7.17 -19.66
N ASP A 49 31.26 -8.23 -19.56
CA ASP A 49 31.24 -9.21 -18.43
C ASP A 49 31.71 -8.65 -17.05
N GLY A 50 31.67 -7.34 -16.82
CA GLY A 50 32.26 -6.69 -15.63
C GLY A 50 31.33 -5.70 -14.94
N ASN A 51 31.50 -5.52 -13.63
CA ASN A 51 30.74 -4.54 -12.86
C ASN A 51 31.13 -3.11 -13.27
N TYR A 52 30.15 -2.23 -13.39
CA TYR A 52 30.32 -0.81 -13.68
C TYR A 52 29.71 0.04 -12.56
N GLY A 53 30.39 1.15 -12.24
CA GLY A 53 29.89 2.15 -11.31
C GLY A 53 30.23 3.58 -11.75
N GLU A 54 29.29 4.52 -11.57
CA GLU A 54 29.55 5.96 -11.65
C GLU A 54 29.05 6.67 -10.39
N ALA A 55 29.88 7.57 -9.86
CA ALA A 55 29.58 8.36 -8.67
C ALA A 55 29.93 9.83 -8.89
N ILE A 56 28.95 10.71 -8.70
CA ILE A 56 29.08 12.15 -8.84
C ILE A 56 28.72 12.80 -7.49
N GLN A 57 29.73 13.34 -6.80
CA GLN A 57 29.52 14.08 -5.56
C GLN A 57 29.83 15.56 -5.80
N THR A 58 28.86 16.43 -5.51
CA THR A 58 28.99 17.89 -5.56
C THR A 58 28.67 18.48 -4.19
N GLY A 59 29.34 19.55 -3.79
CA GLY A 59 29.12 20.17 -2.49
C GLY A 59 29.93 19.54 -1.35
N ASN A 60 29.37 19.49 -0.14
CA ASN A 60 30.12 19.29 1.10
C ASN A 60 29.82 17.94 1.77
N THR A 61 30.86 17.29 2.29
CA THR A 61 30.78 16.13 3.22
C THR A 61 29.95 14.92 2.78
N ASN A 62 29.58 14.82 1.51
CA ASN A 62 28.86 13.66 0.96
C ASN A 62 29.74 12.40 1.01
N LYS A 63 29.14 11.24 1.30
CA LYS A 63 29.84 9.95 1.43
C LYS A 63 29.11 8.86 0.65
N LEU A 64 29.88 8.07 -0.10
CA LEU A 64 29.38 6.91 -0.84
C LEU A 64 30.28 5.70 -0.55
N GLN A 65 29.66 4.54 -0.34
CA GLN A 65 30.33 3.25 -0.33
C GLN A 65 29.64 2.32 -1.32
N VAL A 66 30.40 1.75 -2.25
CA VAL A 66 29.94 0.75 -3.21
C VAL A 66 30.73 -0.53 -3.01
N LEU A 67 30.03 -1.65 -2.83
CA LEU A 67 30.59 -3.00 -2.75
C LEU A 67 29.87 -3.87 -3.79
N GLN A 68 30.56 -4.27 -4.85
CA GLN A 68 30.03 -5.08 -5.94
C GLN A 68 30.84 -6.36 -6.08
N ALA A 69 30.17 -7.51 -6.05
CA ALA A 69 30.74 -8.82 -6.31
C ALA A 69 29.77 -9.61 -7.20
N GLY A 70 30.19 -9.98 -8.41
CA GLY A 70 29.32 -10.57 -9.43
C GLY A 70 29.77 -10.19 -10.84
N THR A 71 28.86 -10.32 -11.80
CA THR A 71 29.12 -10.07 -13.23
C THR A 71 28.13 -9.03 -13.75
N ASN A 72 28.57 -8.05 -14.54
CA ASN A 72 27.70 -7.05 -15.18
C ASN A 72 26.76 -6.27 -14.23
N GLN A 73 27.19 -5.99 -12.99
CA GLN A 73 26.41 -5.17 -12.04
C GLN A 73 26.59 -3.68 -12.31
N SER A 74 25.51 -2.90 -12.24
CA SER A 74 25.48 -1.45 -12.44
C SER A 74 25.22 -0.71 -11.12
N SER A 75 26.04 0.29 -10.82
CA SER A 75 25.81 1.25 -9.73
C SER A 75 25.92 2.70 -10.20
N TYR A 76 24.93 3.53 -9.90
CA TYR A 76 24.92 4.95 -10.22
C TYR A 76 24.60 5.76 -8.96
N SER A 77 25.40 6.78 -8.68
CA SER A 77 25.14 7.66 -7.54
C SER A 77 25.39 9.13 -7.88
N VAL A 78 24.43 9.98 -7.50
CA VAL A 78 24.58 11.45 -7.51
C VAL A 78 24.25 11.99 -6.13
N GLN A 79 25.19 12.69 -5.52
CA GLN A 79 25.01 13.37 -4.24
C GLN A 79 25.35 14.84 -4.39
N GLY A 80 24.45 15.72 -3.97
CA GLY A 80 24.62 17.17 -4.09
C GLY A 80 24.04 17.91 -2.90
N ASP A 81 24.59 19.09 -2.61
CA ASP A 81 24.03 19.95 -1.56
C ASP A 81 22.64 20.48 -1.95
N GLY A 82 22.38 20.65 -3.25
CA GLY A 82 21.17 21.35 -3.71
C GLY A 82 21.10 22.75 -3.09
N LEU A 83 19.98 23.05 -2.42
CA LEU A 83 19.80 24.25 -1.58
C LEU A 83 20.19 24.02 -0.11
N GLY A 84 20.58 22.80 0.27
CA GLY A 84 20.98 22.39 1.62
C GLY A 84 22.48 22.51 1.89
N THR A 85 22.97 21.74 2.87
CA THR A 85 24.35 21.79 3.36
C THR A 85 25.22 20.59 2.96
N GLY A 86 24.67 19.59 2.28
CA GLY A 86 25.38 18.34 1.96
C GLY A 86 25.32 17.31 3.08
N ASP A 87 26.39 16.54 3.28
CA ASP A 87 26.45 15.39 4.22
C ASP A 87 25.49 14.23 3.84
N ASN A 88 25.17 14.09 2.56
CA ASN A 88 24.39 12.96 2.07
C ASN A 88 25.25 11.68 2.11
N ARG A 89 24.68 10.58 2.59
CA ARG A 89 25.34 9.28 2.77
C ARG A 89 24.61 8.20 1.99
N ALA A 90 25.35 7.40 1.24
CA ALA A 90 24.82 6.29 0.47
C ALA A 90 25.68 5.04 0.62
N ARG A 91 25.05 3.89 0.77
CA ARG A 91 25.68 2.57 0.69
C ARG A 91 25.00 1.73 -0.38
N ILE A 92 25.76 1.21 -1.32
CA ILE A 92 25.31 0.27 -2.34
C ILE A 92 26.09 -1.03 -2.14
N TRP A 93 25.37 -2.13 -1.92
CA TRP A 93 25.93 -3.47 -1.81
C TRP A 93 25.21 -4.38 -2.80
N GLN A 94 25.92 -4.86 -3.81
CA GLN A 94 25.43 -5.85 -4.78
C GLN A 94 26.33 -7.07 -4.69
N THR A 95 25.75 -8.25 -4.46
CA THR A 95 26.52 -9.50 -4.37
C THR A 95 25.82 -10.64 -5.09
N GLY A 96 26.60 -11.46 -5.78
CA GLY A 96 26.26 -12.83 -6.17
C GLY A 96 26.96 -13.83 -5.26
N ASP A 97 26.55 -15.10 -5.32
CA ASP A 97 27.34 -16.19 -4.78
C ASP A 97 28.73 -16.22 -5.44
N VAL A 98 29.76 -16.36 -4.61
CA VAL A 98 31.16 -16.38 -5.04
C VAL A 98 31.49 -17.73 -5.74
N THR A 99 30.51 -18.63 -5.86
CA THR A 99 30.63 -19.95 -6.51
C THR A 99 29.45 -20.32 -7.44
N GLY A 100 29.20 -19.56 -8.50
CA GLY A 100 28.21 -19.91 -9.53
C GLY A 100 28.02 -18.80 -10.58
N ILE A 101 26.95 -18.87 -11.38
CA ILE A 101 26.41 -17.70 -12.12
C ILE A 101 25.30 -17.14 -11.21
N SER A 102 25.61 -16.09 -10.46
CA SER A 102 24.64 -15.27 -9.71
C SER A 102 25.27 -13.89 -9.42
N GLY A 103 24.47 -12.90 -9.03
CA GLY A 103 24.90 -11.51 -8.98
C GLY A 103 25.00 -10.85 -10.36
N VAL A 104 24.21 -11.29 -11.33
CA VAL A 104 24.21 -10.82 -12.72
C VAL A 104 23.21 -9.67 -12.91
N ASP A 105 23.56 -8.62 -13.66
CA ASP A 105 22.66 -7.55 -14.12
C ASP A 105 21.89 -6.80 -13.01
N ASN A 106 22.39 -6.79 -11.77
CA ASN A 106 21.79 -5.97 -10.72
C ASN A 106 22.08 -4.48 -10.98
N ALA A 107 21.06 -3.63 -10.88
CA ALA A 107 21.15 -2.19 -11.05
C ALA A 107 20.73 -1.44 -9.78
N ALA A 108 21.58 -0.53 -9.31
CA ALA A 108 21.30 0.36 -8.19
C ALA A 108 21.52 1.82 -8.59
N ASP A 109 20.50 2.67 -8.43
CA ASP A 109 20.52 4.12 -8.69
C ASP A 109 20.19 4.88 -7.40
N VAL A 110 21.11 5.72 -6.94
CA VAL A 110 20.95 6.55 -5.74
C VAL A 110 21.18 8.02 -6.03
N ARG A 111 20.14 8.84 -5.91
CA ARG A 111 20.22 10.30 -6.09
C ARG A 111 19.76 11.02 -4.83
N GLN A 112 20.63 11.83 -4.26
CA GLN A 112 20.37 12.57 -3.03
C GLN A 112 20.76 14.04 -3.22
N LEU A 113 19.79 14.94 -3.03
CA LEU A 113 20.03 16.38 -2.96
C LEU A 113 19.57 16.90 -1.60
N GLY A 114 20.35 17.79 -0.99
CA GLY A 114 20.00 18.42 0.28
C GLY A 114 20.93 18.08 1.43
N SER A 115 20.38 17.91 2.63
CA SER A 115 21.16 17.88 3.87
C SER A 115 21.04 16.56 4.64
N GLY A 116 22.11 15.79 4.81
CA GLY A 116 22.14 14.66 5.73
C GLY A 116 21.24 13.48 5.36
N ASN A 117 20.88 13.33 4.08
CA ASN A 117 20.06 12.21 3.63
C ASN A 117 20.87 10.90 3.64
N GLU A 118 20.24 9.79 4.01
CA GLU A 118 20.87 8.49 4.13
C GLU A 118 20.14 7.44 3.29
N SER A 119 20.88 6.63 2.55
CA SER A 119 20.34 5.51 1.80
C SER A 119 21.22 4.27 1.91
N THR A 120 20.58 3.11 1.97
CA THR A 120 21.24 1.80 1.85
C THR A 120 20.47 0.95 0.85
N THR A 121 21.19 0.48 -0.17
CA THR A 121 20.68 -0.49 -1.15
C THR A 121 21.49 -1.77 -1.01
N MET A 122 20.82 -2.89 -0.74
CA MET A 122 21.40 -4.22 -0.71
C MET A 122 20.66 -5.10 -1.72
N GLN A 123 21.37 -5.69 -2.66
CA GLN A 123 20.80 -6.58 -3.67
C GLN A 123 21.60 -7.87 -3.72
N GLU A 124 20.93 -8.99 -3.50
CA GLU A 124 21.45 -10.34 -3.70
C GLU A 124 20.62 -11.04 -4.79
N GLY A 125 21.25 -11.87 -5.62
CA GLY A 125 20.59 -12.55 -6.75
C GLY A 125 20.82 -11.84 -8.09
N ASP A 126 19.91 -12.00 -9.05
CA ASP A 126 20.09 -11.59 -10.45
C ASP A 126 19.02 -10.60 -10.94
N SER A 127 19.41 -9.67 -11.82
CA SER A 127 18.50 -8.74 -12.52
C SER A 127 17.60 -7.91 -11.59
N ASN A 128 18.04 -7.59 -10.37
CA ASN A 128 17.28 -6.75 -9.46
C ASN A 128 17.55 -5.27 -9.71
N GLU A 129 16.50 -4.44 -9.63
CA GLU A 129 16.58 -2.99 -9.78
C GLU A 129 16.18 -2.28 -8.48
N ALA A 130 17.02 -1.35 -8.03
CA ALA A 130 16.78 -0.55 -6.82
C ALA A 130 17.05 0.92 -7.09
N VAL A 131 16.04 1.76 -6.89
CA VAL A 131 16.11 3.21 -7.11
C VAL A 131 15.79 3.95 -5.81
N THR A 132 16.71 4.80 -5.36
CA THR A 132 16.49 5.70 -4.23
C THR A 132 16.66 7.15 -4.66
N ARG A 133 15.67 7.98 -4.35
CA ARG A 133 15.65 9.41 -4.68
C ARG A 133 15.23 10.22 -3.46
N GLN A 134 16.05 11.19 -3.09
CA GLN A 134 15.78 12.03 -1.92
C GLN A 134 16.06 13.51 -2.26
N GLY A 135 15.09 14.38 -2.04
CA GLY A 135 15.22 15.84 -2.22
C GLY A 135 15.29 16.33 -3.67
N LEU A 136 14.72 15.58 -4.60
CA LEU A 136 14.76 15.95 -6.02
C LEU A 136 13.64 16.91 -6.41
N LYS A 137 12.46 16.83 -5.77
CA LYS A 137 11.29 17.67 -6.12
C LYS A 137 11.34 19.07 -5.52
N ASP A 138 12.09 19.26 -4.43
CA ASP A 138 12.18 20.53 -3.71
C ASP A 138 13.48 21.33 -3.97
N GLY A 139 14.30 20.88 -4.91
CA GLY A 139 15.59 21.50 -5.23
C GLY A 139 16.67 21.25 -4.16
N GLY A 140 16.52 20.24 -3.31
CA GLY A 140 17.44 19.88 -2.24
C GLY A 140 17.23 20.68 -0.95
N LEU A 141 16.00 21.05 -0.64
CA LEU A 141 15.63 21.56 0.69
C LEU A 141 15.43 20.42 1.71
N SER A 142 15.19 19.22 1.20
CA SER A 142 15.01 17.98 1.96
C SER A 142 16.23 17.63 2.80
N GLY A 143 15.99 17.01 3.95
CA GLY A 143 17.07 16.60 4.82
C GLY A 143 16.74 15.52 5.84
N GLY A 144 17.76 14.79 6.25
CA GLY A 144 17.63 13.70 7.23
C GLY A 144 16.74 12.55 6.78
N ASN A 145 16.40 12.45 5.49
CA ASN A 145 15.57 11.37 4.96
C ASN A 145 16.38 10.06 4.98
N ARG A 146 15.73 8.94 5.26
CA ARG A 146 16.35 7.62 5.36
C ARG A 146 15.62 6.59 4.51
N ALA A 147 16.37 5.90 3.66
CA ALA A 147 15.86 4.86 2.78
C ALA A 147 16.67 3.57 2.93
N LEU A 148 15.97 2.42 2.99
CA LEU A 148 16.58 1.09 2.93
C LEU A 148 15.87 0.25 1.87
N ILE A 149 16.59 -0.19 0.84
CA ILE A 149 16.12 -1.21 -0.10
C ILE A 149 16.94 -2.47 0.11
N ASN A 150 16.27 -3.61 0.31
CA ASN A 150 16.90 -4.91 0.48
C ASN A 150 16.18 -5.98 -0.36
N HIS A 151 16.83 -6.41 -1.43
CA HIS A 151 16.40 -7.52 -2.27
C HIS A 151 17.08 -8.81 -1.81
N GLY A 152 16.45 -9.49 -0.86
CA GLY A 152 16.77 -10.86 -0.43
C GLY A 152 18.10 -11.07 0.30
N THR A 153 18.20 -12.21 0.98
CA THR A 153 19.48 -12.83 1.35
C THR A 153 19.48 -14.27 0.85
N ALA A 154 20.57 -14.73 0.22
CA ALA A 154 20.81 -16.06 -0.33
C ALA A 154 20.00 -16.44 -1.59
N GLU A 155 20.50 -16.05 -2.78
CA GLU A 155 20.24 -16.71 -4.10
C GLU A 155 18.77 -16.89 -4.53
N ASN A 156 17.82 -16.10 -4.04
CA ASN A 156 16.41 -16.23 -4.40
C ASN A 156 15.78 -14.86 -4.64
N GLY A 157 16.43 -13.97 -5.39
CA GLY A 157 15.86 -12.68 -5.73
C GLY A 157 16.14 -12.42 -7.19
N GLU A 158 15.20 -12.78 -8.06
CA GLU A 158 15.30 -12.50 -9.49
C GLU A 158 14.25 -11.46 -9.92
N PHE A 159 14.65 -10.48 -10.73
CA PHE A 159 13.73 -9.50 -11.32
C PHE A 159 12.88 -8.70 -10.31
N ASN A 160 13.41 -8.41 -9.11
CA ASN A 160 12.71 -7.52 -8.18
C ASN A 160 12.97 -6.05 -8.50
N TYR A 161 11.92 -5.24 -8.41
CA TYR A 161 11.97 -3.79 -8.55
C TYR A 161 11.55 -3.13 -7.24
N ALA A 162 12.41 -2.26 -6.70
CA ALA A 162 12.04 -1.37 -5.60
C ALA A 162 12.44 0.08 -5.89
N MET A 163 11.51 0.99 -5.61
CA MET A 163 11.74 2.42 -5.66
C MET A 163 11.32 3.10 -4.35
N VAL A 164 12.18 3.99 -3.85
CA VAL A 164 11.89 4.89 -2.74
C VAL A 164 12.16 6.33 -3.18
N GLU A 165 11.14 7.18 -3.14
CA GLU A 165 11.21 8.62 -3.40
C GLU A 165 10.76 9.37 -2.13
N GLN A 166 11.59 10.26 -1.60
CA GLN A 166 11.30 11.03 -0.38
C GLN A 166 11.67 12.50 -0.56
N ASP A 167 10.71 13.39 -0.33
CA ASP A 167 10.91 14.83 -0.32
C ASP A 167 10.32 15.42 0.98
N GLY A 168 11.06 16.29 1.66
CA GLY A 168 10.78 16.82 3.00
C GLY A 168 11.85 16.46 4.02
N GLN A 169 11.52 16.58 5.31
CA GLN A 169 12.45 16.34 6.42
C GLN A 169 12.17 15.02 7.13
N THR A 170 13.22 14.26 7.44
CA THR A 170 13.18 13.10 8.35
C THR A 170 12.23 11.95 7.96
N ASN A 171 11.89 11.83 6.68
CA ASN A 171 11.11 10.71 6.17
C ASN A 171 11.92 9.41 6.27
N SER A 172 11.26 8.30 6.59
CA SER A 172 11.90 6.99 6.73
C SER A 172 11.13 5.91 5.97
N ALA A 173 11.80 5.22 5.05
CA ALA A 173 11.21 4.16 4.26
C ALA A 173 12.12 2.93 4.22
N TRP A 174 11.54 1.74 4.33
CA TRP A 174 12.25 0.51 4.03
C TRP A 174 11.41 -0.43 3.17
N THR A 175 12.08 -1.06 2.19
CA THR A 175 11.51 -2.08 1.32
C THR A 175 12.37 -3.33 1.42
N VAL A 176 11.74 -4.46 1.77
CA VAL A 176 12.39 -5.78 1.78
C VAL A 176 11.60 -6.71 0.86
N GLN A 177 12.23 -7.17 -0.21
CA GLN A 177 11.68 -8.13 -1.17
C GLN A 177 12.47 -9.44 -1.11
N SER A 178 11.82 -10.56 -1.40
CA SER A 178 12.44 -11.89 -1.44
C SER A 178 11.67 -12.77 -2.42
N PHE A 179 12.36 -13.69 -3.08
CA PHE A 179 11.88 -14.42 -4.27
C PHE A 179 11.70 -13.48 -5.47
N ASP A 180 10.98 -13.91 -6.50
CA ASP A 180 11.04 -13.24 -7.79
C ASP A 180 9.92 -12.24 -8.05
N ASN A 181 10.17 -11.38 -9.03
CA ASN A 181 9.19 -10.54 -9.73
C ASN A 181 8.41 -9.59 -8.80
N ASN A 182 8.89 -9.31 -7.59
CA ASN A 182 8.20 -8.39 -6.68
C ASN A 182 8.46 -6.94 -7.11
N GLU A 183 7.43 -6.13 -7.00
CA GLU A 183 7.44 -4.72 -7.36
C GLU A 183 6.97 -3.89 -6.16
N ALA A 184 7.78 -2.92 -5.74
CA ALA A 184 7.46 -2.04 -4.62
C ALA A 184 7.83 -0.59 -4.94
N ARG A 185 6.88 0.33 -4.77
CA ARG A 185 7.11 1.77 -4.89
C ARG A 185 6.66 2.47 -3.61
N THR A 186 7.55 3.27 -3.02
CA THR A 186 7.24 4.15 -1.89
C THR A 186 7.49 5.61 -2.30
N VAL A 187 6.51 6.48 -2.10
CA VAL A 187 6.61 7.93 -2.26
C VAL A 187 6.22 8.61 -0.95
N GLN A 188 7.07 9.51 -0.44
CA GLN A 188 6.80 10.27 0.78
C GLN A 188 7.09 11.75 0.54
N GLU A 189 6.07 12.59 0.59
CA GLU A 189 6.18 14.05 0.46
C GLU A 189 5.67 14.71 1.75
N GLY A 190 6.51 15.46 2.45
CA GLY A 190 6.21 16.08 3.75
C GLY A 190 7.18 15.62 4.84
N ASP A 191 6.87 15.86 6.11
CA ASP A 191 7.83 15.67 7.20
C ASP A 191 7.51 14.44 8.08
N SER A 192 8.56 13.71 8.50
CA SER A 192 8.46 12.59 9.46
C SER A 192 7.53 11.44 9.04
N ASN A 193 7.31 11.24 7.74
CA ASN A 193 6.53 10.09 7.24
C ASN A 193 7.31 8.78 7.38
N MET A 194 6.59 7.68 7.61
CA MET A 194 7.18 6.36 7.79
C MET A 194 6.51 5.28 6.94
N SER A 195 7.30 4.59 6.11
CA SER A 195 6.85 3.51 5.22
C SER A 195 7.63 2.23 5.46
N GLY A 196 6.93 1.09 5.46
CA GLY A 196 7.56 -0.22 5.50
C GLY A 196 6.86 -1.22 4.58
N VAL A 197 7.57 -1.69 3.55
CA VAL A 197 7.07 -2.69 2.60
C VAL A 197 7.86 -3.99 2.76
N ARG A 198 7.16 -5.11 3.02
CA ARG A 198 7.76 -6.45 3.00
C ARG A 198 6.97 -7.37 2.07
N GLN A 199 7.60 -7.81 0.99
CA GLN A 199 7.01 -8.78 0.06
C GLN A 199 7.80 -10.07 0.07
N LYS A 200 7.08 -11.19 0.07
CA LYS A 200 7.64 -12.52 -0.04
C LYS A 200 6.82 -13.29 -1.07
N SER A 201 7.25 -13.28 -2.32
CA SER A 201 6.69 -14.18 -3.34
C SER A 201 7.09 -15.63 -3.05
N GLY A 202 6.52 -16.59 -3.78
CA GLY A 202 7.00 -17.97 -3.75
C GLY A 202 8.13 -18.20 -4.77
N PRO A 203 8.72 -19.40 -4.79
CA PRO A 203 9.95 -19.71 -5.52
C PRO A 203 9.81 -19.60 -7.06
N ASP A 204 10.97 -19.59 -7.70
CA ASP A 204 11.31 -19.49 -9.13
C ASP A 204 10.16 -19.54 -10.14
N GLY A 205 9.95 -18.44 -10.85
CA GLY A 205 9.02 -18.33 -11.98
C GLY A 205 7.57 -18.04 -11.60
N SER A 206 7.32 -17.69 -10.34
CA SER A 206 6.00 -17.29 -9.87
C SER A 206 5.70 -15.81 -10.14
N ALA A 207 4.43 -15.46 -10.28
CA ALA A 207 4.02 -14.06 -10.35
C ALA A 207 4.34 -13.37 -9.01
N GLY A 208 5.08 -12.27 -9.06
CA GLY A 208 5.46 -11.54 -7.86
C GLY A 208 4.31 -10.71 -7.28
N ASN A 209 4.56 -10.10 -6.12
CA ASN A 209 3.60 -9.21 -5.49
C ASN A 209 3.87 -7.75 -5.90
N SER A 210 2.83 -6.92 -5.87
CA SER A 210 2.92 -5.50 -6.16
C SER A 210 2.45 -4.67 -4.97
N ALA A 211 3.26 -3.69 -4.56
CA ALA A 211 3.00 -2.81 -3.42
C ALA A 211 3.25 -1.34 -3.79
N LEU A 212 2.27 -0.49 -3.53
CA LEU A 212 2.37 0.95 -3.70
C LEU A 212 2.06 1.65 -2.37
N ASN A 213 2.99 2.44 -1.86
CA ASN A 213 2.80 3.21 -0.64
C ASN A 213 3.08 4.69 -0.89
N GLU A 214 2.08 5.54 -0.70
CA GLU A 214 2.16 6.97 -0.97
C GLU A 214 1.67 7.76 0.25
N GLN A 215 2.49 8.71 0.70
CA GLN A 215 2.21 9.51 1.88
C GLN A 215 2.49 10.98 1.58
N TYR A 216 1.48 11.82 1.70
CA TYR A 216 1.56 13.26 1.44
C TYR A 216 1.05 14.02 2.68
N GLY A 217 1.92 14.82 3.32
CA GLY A 217 1.65 15.49 4.60
C GLY A 217 2.59 15.00 5.70
N ASP A 218 2.26 15.21 6.98
CA ASP A 218 3.21 14.99 8.06
C ASP A 218 2.88 13.78 8.94
N MET A 219 3.90 13.08 9.45
CA MET A 219 3.78 11.98 10.43
C MET A 219 2.89 10.80 9.99
N ASN A 220 2.64 10.61 8.69
CA ASN A 220 1.89 9.45 8.22
C ASN A 220 2.72 8.17 8.37
N SER A 221 2.07 7.06 8.66
CA SER A 221 2.70 5.76 8.81
C SER A 221 1.95 4.67 8.07
N SER A 222 2.67 3.88 7.27
CA SER A 222 2.06 2.82 6.46
C SER A 222 2.94 1.59 6.42
N LYS A 223 2.28 0.43 6.47
CA LYS A 223 2.91 -0.88 6.49
C LYS A 223 2.19 -1.82 5.54
N ILE A 224 2.95 -2.40 4.60
CA ILE A 224 2.45 -3.40 3.67
C ILE A 224 3.23 -4.69 3.86
N LYS A 225 2.53 -5.80 4.10
CA LYS A 225 3.10 -7.15 4.15
C LYS A 225 2.33 -8.09 3.22
N GLN A 226 2.99 -8.59 2.19
CA GLN A 226 2.41 -9.54 1.24
C GLN A 226 3.18 -10.86 1.25
N VAL A 227 2.46 -11.97 1.30
CA VAL A 227 3.02 -13.33 1.25
C VAL A 227 2.19 -14.17 0.28
N GLY A 228 2.82 -14.77 -0.72
CA GLY A 228 2.15 -15.53 -1.78
C GLY A 228 2.35 -14.87 -3.15
N HIS A 229 1.46 -15.13 -4.10
CA HIS A 229 1.66 -14.73 -5.50
C HIS A 229 0.62 -13.72 -5.98
N ASN A 230 1.02 -12.80 -6.87
CA ASN A 230 0.11 -11.89 -7.55
C ASN A 230 -0.76 -11.03 -6.59
N ASN A 231 -0.31 -10.79 -5.35
CA ASN A 231 -1.05 -9.90 -4.46
C ASN A 231 -0.77 -8.44 -4.82
N TYR A 232 -1.80 -7.60 -4.73
CA TYR A 232 -1.73 -6.16 -4.93
C TYR A 232 -2.12 -5.43 -3.64
N ALA A 233 -1.26 -4.54 -3.16
CA ALA A 233 -1.52 -3.70 -1.99
C ALA A 233 -1.20 -2.25 -2.31
N GLN A 234 -2.12 -1.37 -1.96
CA GLN A 234 -1.96 0.06 -2.11
C GLN A 234 -2.40 0.78 -0.85
N ALA A 235 -1.52 1.61 -0.31
CA ALA A 235 -1.82 2.54 0.78
C ALA A 235 -1.49 3.95 0.33
N ALA A 236 -2.51 4.81 0.23
CA ALA A 236 -2.38 6.19 -0.16
C ALA A 236 -2.94 7.08 0.96
N GLN A 237 -2.10 7.94 1.54
CA GLN A 237 -2.42 8.76 2.71
C GLN A 237 -2.16 10.22 2.39
N LYS A 238 -3.15 11.09 2.63
CA LYS A 238 -3.02 12.54 2.49
C LYS A 238 -3.49 13.25 3.74
N GLY A 239 -2.68 14.15 4.26
CA GLY A 239 -2.91 14.84 5.55
C GLY A 239 -1.95 14.32 6.61
N ASP A 240 -2.33 14.39 7.87
CA ASP A 240 -1.38 14.22 8.98
C ASP A 240 -1.67 12.99 9.84
N ALA A 241 -0.62 12.34 10.34
CA ALA A 241 -0.66 11.26 11.34
C ALA A 241 -1.49 10.02 10.97
N ASN A 242 -1.81 9.81 9.69
CA ASN A 242 -2.61 8.68 9.24
C ASN A 242 -1.84 7.36 9.38
N LYS A 243 -2.54 6.26 9.69
CA LYS A 243 -1.98 4.93 9.89
C LYS A 243 -2.65 3.89 9.00
N ALA A 244 -1.85 3.15 8.24
CA ALA A 244 -2.30 2.03 7.41
C ALA A 244 -1.50 0.76 7.72
N ASP A 245 -2.18 -0.37 7.98
CA ASP A 245 -1.57 -1.70 8.14
C ASP A 245 -2.27 -2.71 7.24
N GLN A 246 -1.63 -3.07 6.14
CA GLN A 246 -2.12 -4.03 5.16
C GLN A 246 -1.31 -5.33 5.23
N LYS A 247 -2.00 -6.45 5.42
CA LYS A 247 -1.42 -7.79 5.41
C LYS A 247 -2.21 -8.72 4.49
N GLN A 248 -1.56 -9.25 3.47
CA GLN A 248 -2.13 -10.22 2.54
C GLN A 248 -1.36 -11.54 2.60
N THR A 249 -2.08 -12.67 2.63
CA THR A 249 -1.49 -14.01 2.62
C THR A 249 -2.30 -14.93 1.72
N GLY A 250 -1.66 -15.50 0.69
CA GLY A 250 -2.31 -16.30 -0.35
C GLY A 250 -2.13 -15.64 -1.72
N ASP A 251 -2.99 -15.95 -2.69
CA ASP A 251 -2.77 -15.54 -4.08
C ASP A 251 -3.83 -14.58 -4.60
N SER A 252 -3.43 -13.63 -5.45
CA SER A 252 -4.33 -12.69 -6.14
C SER A 252 -5.22 -11.85 -5.22
N ASN A 253 -4.82 -11.58 -3.98
CA ASN A 253 -5.57 -10.68 -3.11
C ASN A 253 -5.29 -9.22 -3.49
N ALA A 254 -6.30 -8.36 -3.36
CA ALA A 254 -6.20 -6.93 -3.59
C ALA A 254 -6.64 -6.15 -2.35
N ALA A 255 -5.80 -5.21 -1.89
CA ALA A 255 -6.02 -4.39 -0.70
C ALA A 255 -5.74 -2.92 -1.02
N TYR A 256 -6.69 -2.05 -0.72
CA TYR A 256 -6.63 -0.61 -0.98
C TYR A 256 -6.97 0.17 0.29
N VAL A 257 -6.09 1.07 0.70
CA VAL A 257 -6.34 2.08 1.74
C VAL A 257 -6.20 3.46 1.10
N ASP A 258 -7.25 4.27 1.21
CA ASP A 258 -7.27 5.68 0.77
C ASP A 258 -7.68 6.57 1.95
N GLN A 259 -6.71 7.27 2.52
CA GLN A 259 -6.92 8.21 3.62
C GLN A 259 -6.70 9.64 3.12
N GLY A 260 -7.56 10.07 2.21
CA GLY A 260 -7.69 11.48 1.81
C GLY A 260 -7.13 11.86 0.44
N GLN A 261 -6.79 10.89 -0.40
CA GLN A 261 -6.34 11.12 -1.78
C GLN A 261 -7.51 11.15 -2.79
N ASN A 262 -8.67 10.58 -2.44
CA ASN A 262 -9.82 10.41 -3.35
C ASN A 262 -9.44 9.65 -4.63
N LEU A 263 -8.71 8.57 -4.41
CA LEU A 263 -7.99 7.76 -5.36
C LEU A 263 -8.90 6.90 -6.25
N TYR A 264 -9.92 6.35 -5.60
CA TYR A 264 -10.80 5.34 -6.15
C TYR A 264 -12.21 5.63 -5.65
N GLY A 265 -13.17 5.79 -6.56
CA GLY A 265 -14.58 5.65 -6.19
C GLY A 265 -14.86 4.19 -5.89
N ILE A 266 -15.60 3.91 -4.81
CA ILE A 266 -16.04 2.55 -4.37
C ILE A 266 -16.54 1.67 -5.52
N THR A 267 -17.08 2.28 -6.58
CA THR A 267 -17.68 1.61 -7.73
C THR A 267 -16.71 0.86 -8.63
N ASP A 268 -15.40 1.15 -8.61
CA ASP A 268 -14.47 0.67 -9.67
C ASP A 268 -13.87 -0.73 -9.39
N GLY A 269 -14.05 -1.29 -8.19
CA GLY A 269 -13.51 -2.61 -7.80
C GLY A 269 -14.54 -3.66 -7.35
N LEU A 270 -15.81 -3.27 -7.19
CA LEU A 270 -16.83 -4.12 -6.58
C LEU A 270 -17.78 -4.72 -7.61
N THR A 271 -17.98 -6.03 -7.54
CA THR A 271 -18.98 -6.75 -8.34
C THR A 271 -20.13 -7.17 -7.44
N GLY A 272 -21.16 -6.32 -7.28
CA GLY A 272 -22.26 -6.65 -6.37
C GLY A 272 -23.34 -5.57 -6.25
N PRO A 273 -24.38 -5.80 -5.42
CA PRO A 273 -25.43 -4.83 -5.16
C PRO A 273 -24.83 -3.60 -4.48
N THR A 274 -24.66 -2.54 -5.24
CA THR A 274 -24.29 -1.23 -4.72
C THR A 274 -25.47 -0.69 -3.92
N LEU A 275 -25.23 -0.31 -2.67
CA LEU A 275 -26.25 0.43 -1.92
C LEU A 275 -26.44 1.77 -2.63
N ASP A 276 -27.66 2.05 -3.07
CA ASP A 276 -28.15 3.34 -3.58
C ASP A 276 -28.05 4.49 -2.53
N VAL A 277 -27.23 4.33 -1.50
CA VAL A 277 -27.15 5.20 -0.33
C VAL A 277 -26.03 6.24 -0.45
N PHE A 278 -25.13 6.09 -1.43
CA PHE A 278 -24.20 7.16 -1.82
C PHE A 278 -24.82 8.17 -2.80
N ALA A 279 -25.96 7.82 -3.43
CA ALA A 279 -26.58 8.63 -4.48
C ALA A 279 -27.52 9.74 -3.94
N ASP A 280 -27.21 10.36 -2.80
CA ASP A 280 -27.80 11.66 -2.46
C ASP A 280 -26.95 12.76 -3.13
N PRO A 281 -27.44 13.41 -4.20
CA PRO A 281 -26.69 14.44 -4.91
C PRO A 281 -26.35 15.65 -4.02
N LEU A 282 -27.02 15.82 -2.87
CA LEU A 282 -26.77 16.90 -1.92
C LEU A 282 -25.57 16.67 -1.00
N ALA A 283 -24.95 15.47 -1.02
CA ALA A 283 -23.71 15.16 -0.29
C ALA A 283 -22.42 15.62 -1.01
N THR A 284 -22.54 16.17 -2.23
CA THR A 284 -21.42 16.57 -3.10
C THR A 284 -20.73 17.88 -2.72
N GLN A 285 -21.04 18.49 -1.57
CA GLN A 285 -20.57 19.84 -1.22
C GLN A 285 -20.05 19.93 0.23
N GLY A 286 -19.15 19.02 0.61
CA GLY A 286 -18.26 19.22 1.74
C GLY A 286 -17.26 20.33 1.41
N ALA A 287 -17.44 21.50 2.02
CA ALA A 287 -16.54 22.63 1.84
C ALA A 287 -15.24 22.43 2.67
N GLY A 288 -14.15 22.01 2.01
CA GLY A 288 -12.78 22.21 2.49
C GLY A 288 -11.92 20.96 2.71
N GLY A 289 -11.29 20.48 1.62
CA GLY A 289 -10.09 19.62 1.63
C GLY A 289 -10.35 18.10 1.75
N PRO A 290 -9.76 17.25 0.88
CA PRO A 290 -9.90 15.79 0.96
C PRO A 290 -9.03 15.15 2.07
N ASP A 291 -8.23 15.92 2.80
CA ASP A 291 -7.20 15.38 3.68
C ASP A 291 -7.81 14.63 4.89
N SER A 292 -7.09 13.60 5.37
CA SER A 292 -7.40 12.82 6.55
C SER A 292 -6.43 13.17 7.68
N GLN A 293 -6.93 13.26 8.91
CA GLN A 293 -6.09 13.42 10.12
C GLN A 293 -6.23 12.21 11.05
N ALA A 294 -5.10 11.62 11.41
CA ALA A 294 -4.97 10.50 12.35
C ALA A 294 -5.84 9.26 12.01
N GLY A 295 -6.32 9.14 10.77
CA GLY A 295 -7.14 8.03 10.31
C GLY A 295 -6.42 6.71 10.48
N MET A 296 -7.15 5.64 10.81
CA MET A 296 -6.58 4.32 11.02
C MET A 296 -7.30 3.28 10.16
N ALA A 297 -6.54 2.59 9.32
CA ALA A 297 -7.04 1.51 8.48
C ALA A 297 -6.21 0.23 8.67
N ILE A 298 -6.88 -0.88 8.97
CA ILE A 298 -6.29 -2.21 9.09
C ILE A 298 -6.98 -3.15 8.12
N GLN A 299 -6.20 -3.79 7.25
CA GLN A 299 -6.70 -4.80 6.32
C GLN A 299 -5.89 -6.08 6.46
N ARG A 300 -6.56 -7.20 6.74
CA ARG A 300 -5.94 -8.53 6.79
C ARG A 300 -6.72 -9.50 5.92
N GLN A 301 -6.08 -10.02 4.88
CA GLN A 301 -6.68 -10.97 3.93
C GLN A 301 -5.88 -12.28 3.96
N THR A 302 -6.59 -13.41 4.11
CA THR A 302 -6.00 -14.75 4.05
C THR A 302 -6.80 -15.64 3.10
N GLY A 303 -6.14 -16.22 2.10
CA GLY A 303 -6.76 -17.04 1.06
C GLY A 303 -6.57 -16.40 -0.32
N ASN A 304 -7.44 -16.70 -1.27
CA ASN A 304 -7.23 -16.30 -2.67
C ASN A 304 -8.29 -15.32 -3.18
N SER A 305 -7.88 -14.39 -4.04
CA SER A 305 -8.77 -13.48 -4.75
C SER A 305 -9.67 -12.62 -3.85
N ASN A 306 -9.27 -12.34 -2.61
CA ASN A 306 -10.04 -11.46 -1.74
C ASN A 306 -9.81 -9.99 -2.10
N PHE A 307 -10.84 -9.16 -1.99
CA PHE A 307 -10.80 -7.72 -2.22
C PHE A 307 -11.17 -6.96 -0.95
N ALA A 308 -10.30 -6.04 -0.52
CA ALA A 308 -10.51 -5.16 0.63
C ALA A 308 -10.26 -3.71 0.23
N TYR A 309 -11.21 -2.83 0.55
CA TYR A 309 -11.11 -1.41 0.30
C TYR A 309 -11.52 -0.63 1.55
N ALA A 310 -10.68 0.30 2.00
CA ALA A 310 -10.98 1.19 3.11
C ALA A 310 -10.69 2.63 2.70
N SER A 311 -11.69 3.50 2.82
CA SER A 311 -11.55 4.92 2.56
C SER A 311 -12.01 5.77 3.75
N GLN A 312 -11.22 6.78 4.09
CA GLN A 312 -11.46 7.64 5.24
C GLN A 312 -11.12 9.09 4.89
N TYR A 313 -12.07 9.98 5.13
CA TYR A 313 -11.90 11.43 4.95
C TYR A 313 -12.26 12.16 6.25
N GLY A 314 -11.71 13.36 6.48
CA GLY A 314 -12.11 14.20 7.61
C GLY A 314 -10.95 14.96 8.24
N SER A 315 -11.19 16.24 8.50
CA SER A 315 -10.17 17.26 8.82
C SER A 315 -10.22 17.77 10.28
N ASP A 316 -11.10 17.23 11.13
CA ASP A 316 -11.30 17.82 12.46
C ASP A 316 -10.54 17.06 13.55
N GLY A 317 -9.56 17.75 14.14
CA GLY A 317 -8.65 17.30 15.21
C GLY A 317 -9.29 16.92 16.56
N GLU A 318 -10.49 16.36 16.57
CA GLU A 318 -11.21 15.93 17.78
C GLU A 318 -11.32 14.38 17.90
N ALA A 319 -11.34 13.61 16.80
CA ALA A 319 -11.17 12.14 16.80
C ALA A 319 -11.19 11.55 15.37
N SER A 320 -10.28 10.62 15.09
CA SER A 320 -10.10 10.05 13.76
C SER A 320 -11.03 8.87 13.44
N ASN A 321 -11.22 8.62 12.14
CA ASN A 321 -11.93 7.46 11.65
C ASN A 321 -11.08 6.19 11.78
N HIS A 322 -11.74 5.06 12.07
CA HIS A 322 -11.11 3.77 12.27
C HIS A 322 -11.84 2.67 11.48
N ALA A 323 -11.11 1.98 10.62
CA ALA A 323 -11.61 0.93 9.73
C ALA A 323 -10.80 -0.35 9.92
N GLU A 324 -11.48 -1.48 10.16
CA GLU A 324 -10.87 -2.81 10.26
C GLU A 324 -11.55 -3.80 9.31
N GLN A 325 -10.77 -4.50 8.50
CA GLN A 325 -11.26 -5.52 7.59
C GLN A 325 -10.46 -6.81 7.74
N TYR A 326 -11.16 -7.90 8.05
CA TYR A 326 -10.60 -9.24 8.24
C TYR A 326 -11.33 -10.22 7.31
N GLN A 327 -10.61 -10.77 6.34
CA GLN A 327 -11.15 -11.72 5.36
C GLN A 327 -10.35 -13.03 5.39
N VAL A 328 -11.07 -14.15 5.54
CA VAL A 328 -10.51 -15.50 5.48
C VAL A 328 -11.31 -16.35 4.49
N GLY A 329 -10.64 -16.90 3.47
CA GLY A 329 -11.25 -17.74 2.44
C GLY A 329 -11.02 -17.18 1.05
N ASN A 330 -11.91 -17.46 0.09
CA ASN A 330 -11.70 -17.08 -1.30
C ASN A 330 -12.75 -16.08 -1.81
N SER A 331 -12.33 -15.13 -2.65
CA SER A 331 -13.23 -14.23 -3.37
C SER A 331 -14.14 -13.38 -2.49
N ASN A 332 -13.76 -13.10 -1.22
CA ASN A 332 -14.53 -12.22 -0.36
C ASN A 332 -14.31 -10.74 -0.75
N GLN A 333 -15.35 -9.92 -0.66
CA GLN A 333 -15.31 -8.47 -0.91
C GLN A 333 -15.72 -7.71 0.35
N ALA A 334 -14.86 -6.79 0.80
CA ALA A 334 -15.08 -5.92 1.96
C ALA A 334 -14.81 -4.47 1.53
N ALA A 335 -15.76 -3.57 1.77
CA ALA A 335 -15.52 -2.14 1.62
C ALA A 335 -16.04 -1.33 2.81
N ILE A 336 -15.20 -0.46 3.34
CA ILE A 336 -15.53 0.55 4.35
C ILE A 336 -15.27 1.92 3.76
N ASP A 337 -16.24 2.82 3.86
CA ASP A 337 -16.10 4.22 3.52
C ASP A 337 -16.63 5.11 4.65
N GLN A 338 -15.76 5.95 5.19
CA GLN A 338 -16.05 6.82 6.32
C GLN A 338 -15.83 8.28 5.92
N ASN A 339 -16.91 9.04 6.04
CA ASN A 339 -17.02 10.46 5.68
C ASN A 339 -16.68 10.77 4.22
N ALA A 340 -17.03 9.88 3.28
CA ALA A 340 -16.98 10.12 1.84
C ALA A 340 -17.20 11.62 1.50
N ASN A 341 -16.15 12.30 1.05
CA ASN A 341 -16.17 13.71 0.64
C ASN A 341 -16.28 14.77 1.77
N GLY A 342 -15.76 14.50 2.97
CA GLY A 342 -15.30 15.54 3.92
C GLY A 342 -16.41 16.47 4.45
N ILE A 343 -17.20 15.98 5.40
CA ILE A 343 -18.06 16.86 6.21
C ILE A 343 -17.24 17.55 7.31
N ALA A 344 -17.32 18.87 7.41
CA ALA A 344 -16.61 19.73 8.38
C ALA A 344 -17.04 19.56 9.86
N ASN A 345 -17.69 18.44 10.20
CA ASN A 345 -18.04 18.06 11.57
C ASN A 345 -18.07 16.51 11.74
N GLY A 346 -17.47 15.76 10.81
CA GLY A 346 -17.46 14.29 10.82
C GLY A 346 -16.14 13.72 11.33
N GLY A 347 -16.20 12.58 12.01
CA GLY A 347 -15.04 11.95 12.63
C GLY A 347 -15.44 10.87 13.64
N ALA A 348 -14.46 10.25 14.30
CA ALA A 348 -14.69 9.21 15.31
C ALA A 348 -15.55 8.01 14.85
N ASN A 349 -15.65 7.76 13.55
CA ASN A 349 -16.43 6.63 13.07
C ASN A 349 -15.61 5.35 13.19
N TYR A 350 -16.22 4.29 13.70
CA TYR A 350 -15.66 2.95 13.79
C TYR A 350 -16.43 1.99 12.90
N ALA A 351 -15.73 1.30 12.01
CA ALA A 351 -16.28 0.25 11.18
C ALA A 351 -15.37 -0.98 11.22
N ARG A 352 -15.97 -2.15 11.44
CA ARG A 352 -15.27 -3.43 11.38
C ARG A 352 -16.05 -4.45 10.54
N GLN A 353 -15.33 -5.17 9.70
CA GLN A 353 -15.87 -6.23 8.84
C GLN A 353 -15.06 -7.51 9.00
N ASP A 354 -15.71 -8.58 9.46
CA ASP A 354 -15.13 -9.92 9.63
C ASP A 354 -15.84 -10.88 8.68
N GLN A 355 -15.15 -11.45 7.70
CA GLN A 355 -15.69 -12.40 6.73
C GLN A 355 -14.90 -13.70 6.75
N THR A 356 -15.58 -14.84 6.94
CA THR A 356 -15.00 -16.18 6.83
C THR A 356 -15.84 -17.02 5.86
N GLY A 357 -15.21 -17.61 4.85
CA GLY A 357 -15.87 -18.41 3.81
C GLY A 357 -15.54 -17.91 2.41
N ASN A 358 -16.37 -18.25 1.43
CA ASN A 358 -16.17 -17.90 0.03
C ASN A 358 -17.22 -16.92 -0.48
N SER A 359 -16.81 -15.99 -1.34
CA SER A 359 -17.74 -15.10 -2.07
C SER A 359 -18.68 -14.27 -1.17
N ASN A 360 -18.28 -13.94 0.06
CA ASN A 360 -19.04 -13.03 0.90
C ASN A 360 -18.81 -11.58 0.49
N VAL A 361 -19.82 -10.73 0.70
CA VAL A 361 -19.82 -9.31 0.38
C VAL A 361 -20.24 -8.51 1.63
N SER A 362 -19.38 -7.59 2.09
CA SER A 362 -19.63 -6.74 3.26
C SER A 362 -19.33 -5.28 2.91
N PHE A 363 -20.33 -4.40 3.00
CA PHE A 363 -20.18 -2.98 2.72
C PHE A 363 -20.69 -2.12 3.88
N THR A 364 -19.93 -1.08 4.20
CA THR A 364 -20.25 -0.15 5.29
C THR A 364 -19.90 1.28 4.87
N GLY A 365 -20.92 2.14 4.81
CA GLY A 365 -20.76 3.58 4.56
C GLY A 365 -21.21 4.40 5.77
N GLN A 366 -20.32 5.19 6.37
CA GLN A 366 -20.64 6.04 7.52
C GLN A 366 -20.38 7.50 7.16
N ASN A 367 -21.39 8.37 7.21
CA ASN A 367 -21.22 9.79 6.94
C ASN A 367 -21.76 10.61 8.12
N GLY A 368 -20.87 11.07 8.98
CA GLY A 368 -21.27 11.70 10.24
C GLY A 368 -20.19 11.59 11.29
N ARG A 369 -20.63 11.61 12.54
CA ARG A 369 -19.75 11.47 13.71
C ARG A 369 -20.18 10.31 14.59
N ASP A 370 -19.19 9.70 15.25
CA ASP A 370 -19.38 8.72 16.34
C ASP A 370 -20.22 7.49 15.90
N HIS A 371 -20.23 7.15 14.61
CA HIS A 371 -20.91 5.97 14.12
C HIS A 371 -20.14 4.70 14.47
N MET A 372 -20.84 3.63 14.87
CA MET A 372 -20.23 2.31 15.01
C MET A 372 -20.97 1.29 14.13
N ALA A 373 -20.21 0.57 13.32
CA ALA A 373 -20.70 -0.50 12.47
C ALA A 373 -19.84 -1.74 12.64
N TYR A 374 -20.48 -2.88 12.87
CA TYR A 374 -19.81 -4.17 12.90
C TYR A 374 -20.57 -5.18 12.04
N SER A 375 -19.89 -5.77 11.06
CA SER A 375 -20.44 -6.82 10.22
C SER A 375 -19.61 -8.09 10.33
N ARG A 376 -20.20 -9.20 10.78
CA ARG A 376 -19.58 -10.52 10.84
C ARG A 376 -20.34 -11.50 9.94
N GLN A 377 -19.66 -12.13 9.00
CA GLN A 377 -20.21 -13.13 8.07
C GLN A 377 -19.39 -14.42 8.14
N ASN A 378 -20.06 -15.56 8.31
CA ASN A 378 -19.46 -16.90 8.32
C ASN A 378 -20.23 -17.84 7.39
N GLY A 379 -19.59 -18.45 6.39
CA GLY A 379 -20.24 -19.27 5.35
C GLY A 379 -20.05 -18.66 3.97
N ASP A 380 -20.69 -19.18 2.93
CA ASP A 380 -20.48 -18.70 1.55
C ASP A 380 -21.65 -17.82 1.04
N PHE A 381 -21.36 -16.94 0.08
CA PHE A 381 -22.34 -16.09 -0.63
C PHE A 381 -23.21 -15.16 0.25
N ASN A 382 -22.75 -14.77 1.44
CA ASN A 382 -23.49 -13.83 2.30
C ASN A 382 -23.27 -12.37 1.87
N ILE A 383 -24.31 -11.54 1.95
CA ILE A 383 -24.28 -10.10 1.66
C ILE A 383 -24.74 -9.31 2.89
N ALA A 384 -23.89 -8.42 3.40
CA ALA A 384 -24.18 -7.52 4.52
C ALA A 384 -23.87 -6.06 4.13
N LEU A 385 -24.91 -5.23 4.08
CA LEU A 385 -24.81 -3.84 3.67
C LEU A 385 -25.29 -2.92 4.80
N ALA A 386 -24.45 -1.96 5.21
CA ALA A 386 -24.77 -1.00 6.25
C ALA A 386 -24.50 0.42 5.78
N SER A 387 -25.41 1.34 6.08
CA SER A 387 -25.16 2.76 5.92
C SER A 387 -25.74 3.59 7.07
N GLN A 388 -24.94 4.54 7.55
CA GLN A 388 -25.25 5.40 8.68
C GLN A 388 -24.97 6.86 8.33
N LYS A 389 -25.91 7.76 8.65
CA LYS A 389 -25.76 9.21 8.49
C LYS A 389 -26.23 9.98 9.72
N GLY A 390 -25.45 10.95 10.18
CA GLY A 390 -25.81 11.82 11.32
C GLY A 390 -24.84 11.69 12.49
N ASN A 391 -25.33 11.34 13.68
CA ASN A 391 -24.48 11.17 14.88
C ASN A 391 -24.81 9.86 15.62
N ALA A 392 -23.81 9.16 16.16
CA ALA A 392 -23.95 8.11 17.19
C ALA A 392 -24.87 6.93 16.83
N ASN A 393 -25.08 6.69 15.53
CA ASN A 393 -25.79 5.50 15.05
C ASN A 393 -24.96 4.23 15.24
N LEU A 394 -25.61 3.12 15.61
CA LEU A 394 -25.03 1.80 15.87
C LEU A 394 -25.65 0.74 14.94
N VAL A 395 -24.82 -0.02 14.23
CA VAL A 395 -25.21 -1.20 13.44
C VAL A 395 -24.34 -2.37 13.84
N SER A 396 -24.96 -3.50 14.18
CA SER A 396 -24.28 -4.79 14.30
C SER A 396 -25.01 -5.82 13.43
N THR A 397 -24.30 -6.47 12.51
CA THR A 397 -24.83 -7.50 11.61
C THR A 397 -24.02 -8.78 11.77
N PHE A 398 -24.69 -9.90 12.00
CA PHE A 398 -24.15 -11.24 12.09
C PHE A 398 -24.86 -12.13 11.06
N GLN A 399 -24.11 -12.82 10.22
CA GLN A 399 -24.64 -13.80 9.28
C GLN A 399 -23.85 -15.11 9.36
N GLU A 400 -24.54 -16.24 9.41
CA GLU A 400 -24.00 -17.59 9.44
C GLU A 400 -24.71 -18.49 8.41
N GLY A 401 -23.92 -19.23 7.63
CA GLY A 401 -24.34 -20.15 6.58
C GLY A 401 -24.40 -19.53 5.18
N GLU A 402 -25.28 -20.01 4.31
CA GLU A 402 -25.26 -19.70 2.88
C GLU A 402 -26.31 -18.65 2.46
N ASP A 403 -26.00 -17.84 1.43
CA ASP A 403 -26.96 -16.96 0.72
C ASP A 403 -27.73 -15.94 1.60
N ASN A 404 -27.22 -15.56 2.78
CA ASN A 404 -27.92 -14.58 3.62
C ASN A 404 -27.76 -13.15 3.09
N TRP A 405 -28.79 -12.32 3.19
CA TRP A 405 -28.80 -10.92 2.76
C TRP A 405 -29.33 -9.98 3.85
N ALA A 406 -28.48 -9.07 4.33
CA ALA A 406 -28.83 -8.04 5.29
C ALA A 406 -28.56 -6.66 4.70
N VAL A 407 -29.53 -5.77 4.83
CA VAL A 407 -29.39 -4.34 4.49
C VAL A 407 -29.85 -3.51 5.67
N SER A 408 -29.03 -2.55 6.10
CA SER A 408 -29.37 -1.58 7.14
C SER A 408 -29.07 -0.16 6.68
N GLY A 409 -30.01 0.76 6.91
CA GLY A 409 -29.86 2.18 6.63
C GLY A 409 -30.40 3.02 7.78
N GLN A 410 -29.57 3.91 8.33
CA GLN A 410 -29.91 4.78 9.46
C GLN A 410 -29.58 6.23 9.13
N ARG A 411 -30.52 7.16 9.39
CA ARG A 411 -30.28 8.62 9.36
C ARG A 411 -30.67 9.28 10.69
N GLY A 412 -30.00 10.36 11.05
CA GLY A 412 -30.26 11.10 12.30
C GLY A 412 -29.37 10.64 13.46
N HIS A 413 -29.92 10.64 14.67
CA HIS A 413 -29.15 10.47 15.90
C HIS A 413 -29.46 9.15 16.65
N ASP A 414 -28.47 8.53 17.28
CA ASP A 414 -28.63 7.46 18.28
C ASP A 414 -29.48 6.26 17.82
N ASN A 415 -29.57 5.99 16.52
CA ASN A 415 -30.33 4.85 16.04
C ASN A 415 -29.54 3.56 16.22
N GLN A 416 -30.21 2.47 16.55
CA GLN A 416 -29.60 1.17 16.80
C GLN A 416 -30.25 0.09 15.93
N VAL A 417 -29.42 -0.70 15.26
CA VAL A 417 -29.80 -1.88 14.50
C VAL A 417 -28.91 -3.04 14.92
N LEU A 418 -29.52 -4.13 15.35
CA LEU A 418 -28.88 -5.45 15.44
C LEU A 418 -29.52 -6.36 14.39
N ILE A 419 -28.73 -7.07 13.58
CA ILE A 419 -29.18 -8.12 12.67
C ILE A 419 -28.34 -9.37 12.92
N VAL A 420 -28.97 -10.52 13.08
CA VAL A 420 -28.36 -11.84 13.27
C VAL A 420 -29.09 -12.79 12.33
N GLN A 421 -28.44 -13.54 11.44
CA GLN A 421 -29.08 -14.47 10.51
C GLN A 421 -28.27 -15.77 10.44
N LYS A 422 -28.82 -16.94 10.77
CA LYS A 422 -28.16 -18.25 10.78
C LYS A 422 -28.92 -19.21 9.85
N ASN A 423 -28.24 -20.15 9.20
CA ASN A 423 -28.79 -21.05 8.18
C ASN A 423 -28.51 -22.52 8.53
N ASP A 424 -29.29 -23.49 8.02
CA ASP A 424 -28.97 -24.92 8.24
C ASP A 424 -29.54 -25.87 7.16
N GLY A 425 -29.22 -25.61 5.89
CA GLY A 425 -29.25 -26.67 4.86
C GLY A 425 -30.43 -26.70 3.88
N ILE A 426 -31.21 -25.62 3.76
CA ILE A 426 -32.20 -25.48 2.68
C ILE A 426 -31.66 -24.50 1.63
N SER A 427 -31.99 -24.75 0.35
CA SER A 427 -31.73 -23.80 -0.73
C SER A 427 -32.49 -22.48 -0.45
N GLY A 428 -31.73 -21.39 -0.28
CA GLY A 428 -32.23 -20.03 -0.02
C GLY A 428 -31.92 -19.53 1.40
N GLY A 429 -31.03 -18.52 1.51
CA GLY A 429 -30.70 -17.86 2.76
C GLY A 429 -31.77 -16.86 3.24
N HIS A 430 -31.53 -16.25 4.41
CA HIS A 430 -32.44 -15.27 4.99
C HIS A 430 -32.23 -13.87 4.41
N SER A 431 -33.30 -13.08 4.28
CA SER A 431 -33.19 -11.68 3.87
C SER A 431 -33.88 -10.73 4.86
N PHE A 432 -33.23 -9.61 5.17
CA PHE A 432 -33.82 -8.54 5.98
C PHE A 432 -33.33 -7.15 5.53
N LYS A 433 -34.27 -6.19 5.51
CA LYS A 433 -33.98 -4.77 5.27
C LYS A 433 -34.47 -3.92 6.44
N ALA A 434 -33.53 -3.27 7.13
CA ALA A 434 -33.77 -2.31 8.19
C ALA A 434 -33.59 -0.87 7.67
N SER A 435 -34.57 -0.01 7.93
CA SER A 435 -34.54 1.41 7.54
C SER A 435 -35.03 2.27 8.71
N GLN A 436 -34.22 3.23 9.15
CA GLN A 436 -34.58 4.20 10.20
C GLN A 436 -34.36 5.62 9.68
N ASN A 437 -35.41 6.44 9.73
CA ASN A 437 -35.42 7.87 9.37
C ASN A 437 -34.90 8.20 7.95
N ILE A 438 -35.04 7.29 6.97
CA ILE A 438 -34.48 7.52 5.63
C ILE A 438 -35.08 8.77 4.94
N ASP A 439 -36.32 9.16 5.20
CA ASP A 439 -36.96 10.32 4.56
C ASP A 439 -36.96 11.61 5.43
N ASP A 440 -36.20 11.65 6.54
CA ASP A 440 -36.24 12.73 7.53
C ASP A 440 -35.02 13.69 7.42
N PRO A 441 -35.21 15.03 7.52
CA PRO A 441 -34.13 16.04 7.51
C PRO A 441 -33.24 16.11 8.77
N TYR A 442 -32.76 14.96 9.27
CA TYR A 442 -31.67 14.81 10.25
C TYR A 442 -31.94 15.16 11.72
N THR A 443 -33.19 15.35 12.17
CA THR A 443 -33.44 15.77 13.57
C THR A 443 -33.99 14.68 14.49
N ASN A 444 -34.59 13.64 13.94
CA ASN A 444 -35.17 12.54 14.71
C ASN A 444 -34.20 11.37 14.88
N GLY A 445 -34.33 10.63 15.97
CA GLY A 445 -33.35 9.64 16.41
C GLY A 445 -33.85 8.71 17.51
N GLY A 446 -32.96 7.87 18.04
CA GLY A 446 -33.26 6.94 19.14
C GLY A 446 -34.12 5.74 18.75
N ASN A 447 -34.23 5.42 17.46
CA ASN A 447 -34.96 4.24 17.02
C ASN A 447 -34.14 2.97 17.28
N THR A 448 -34.80 1.88 17.65
CA THR A 448 -34.16 0.57 17.85
C THR A 448 -34.82 -0.48 16.97
N ILE A 449 -34.01 -1.24 16.24
CA ILE A 449 -34.39 -2.45 15.51
C ILE A 449 -33.49 -3.58 15.99
N SER A 450 -34.07 -4.73 16.31
CA SER A 450 -33.33 -5.95 16.67
C SER A 450 -33.85 -7.10 15.83
N VAL A 451 -32.97 -7.82 15.13
CA VAL A 451 -33.32 -8.89 14.21
C VAL A 451 -32.45 -10.12 14.45
N LEU A 452 -33.10 -11.27 14.52
CA LEU A 452 -32.54 -12.61 14.66
C LEU A 452 -33.28 -13.51 13.66
N GLN A 453 -32.59 -14.20 12.75
CA GLN A 453 -33.20 -15.14 11.80
C GLN A 453 -32.44 -16.47 11.88
N LEU A 454 -33.19 -17.56 11.97
CA LEU A 454 -32.71 -18.89 12.29
C LEU A 454 -33.47 -19.90 11.42
N GLY A 455 -32.77 -20.92 10.92
CA GLY A 455 -33.33 -22.02 10.12
C GLY A 455 -34.23 -23.01 10.90
N PRO A 456 -34.62 -24.15 10.29
CA PRO A 456 -35.57 -25.11 10.87
C PRO A 456 -35.17 -25.69 12.23
N SER A 457 -33.87 -25.72 12.51
CA SER A 457 -33.24 -26.30 13.70
C SER A 457 -32.86 -25.27 14.77
N GLY A 458 -32.98 -23.97 14.49
CA GLY A 458 -32.51 -22.92 15.41
C GLY A 458 -33.41 -22.67 16.61
N ASN A 459 -32.80 -22.24 17.71
CA ASN A 459 -33.44 -21.98 19.00
C ASN A 459 -33.34 -20.50 19.39
N ILE A 460 -34.50 -19.81 19.35
CA ILE A 460 -34.64 -18.40 19.73
C ILE A 460 -34.10 -18.06 21.12
N MET A 461 -34.12 -19.01 22.06
CA MET A 461 -33.73 -18.75 23.45
C MET A 461 -32.23 -18.86 23.71
N THR A 462 -31.49 -19.53 22.83
CA THR A 462 -30.05 -19.81 23.04
C THR A 462 -29.16 -19.27 21.94
N ASP A 463 -29.73 -18.99 20.76
CA ASP A 463 -28.94 -18.69 19.56
C ASP A 463 -28.92 -17.19 19.25
N GLY A 464 -29.29 -16.34 20.21
CA GLY A 464 -29.17 -14.89 20.08
C GLY A 464 -27.71 -14.44 20.16
N GLU A 465 -27.38 -13.40 19.38
CA GLU A 465 -26.12 -12.67 19.52
C GLU A 465 -26.39 -11.31 20.15
N ASN A 466 -25.41 -10.79 20.90
CA ASN A 466 -25.49 -9.45 21.47
C ASN A 466 -24.95 -8.41 20.49
N CYS A 467 -25.40 -7.16 20.64
CA CYS A 467 -24.79 -6.01 19.99
C CYS A 467 -23.45 -5.70 20.67
N ASP A 468 -22.41 -6.44 20.30
CA ASP A 468 -21.05 -6.30 20.84
C ASP A 468 -20.14 -5.67 19.79
N PHE A 469 -19.46 -4.59 20.19
CA PHE A 469 -18.47 -3.90 19.37
C PHE A 469 -17.09 -4.24 19.93
N GLN A 470 -16.26 -4.81 19.08
CA GLN A 470 -14.90 -5.17 19.49
C GLN A 470 -14.07 -3.90 19.72
N ASP A 471 -13.17 -3.95 20.70
CA ASP A 471 -12.22 -2.87 20.94
C ASP A 471 -11.36 -2.62 19.69
N ALA A 472 -11.12 -1.35 19.39
CA ALA A 472 -10.31 -0.93 18.25
C ALA A 472 -8.86 -1.39 18.42
N VAL A 473 -8.30 -2.01 17.38
CA VAL A 473 -6.92 -2.49 17.38
C VAL A 473 -5.98 -1.36 16.99
N THR A 474 -5.01 -1.03 17.86
CA THR A 474 -3.90 -0.14 17.46
C THR A 474 -2.85 -0.94 16.65
N PRO A 475 -2.53 -0.55 15.40
CA PRO A 475 -1.62 -1.30 14.56
C PRO A 475 -0.15 -1.04 14.94
N GLY A 476 0.67 -2.08 14.79
CA GLY A 476 2.11 -2.00 14.97
C GLY A 476 2.78 -1.42 13.72
N MET A 477 3.04 -0.12 13.76
CA MET A 477 3.69 0.63 12.68
C MET A 477 5.17 0.22 12.50
N PRO A 478 5.78 0.47 11.31
CA PRO A 478 7.19 0.22 11.10
C PRO A 478 8.06 0.96 12.12
N ALA A 479 9.31 0.49 12.29
CA ALA A 479 10.34 1.28 12.94
C ALA A 479 11.07 2.13 11.88
N GLY A 480 11.65 3.25 12.31
CA GLY A 480 12.53 4.04 11.46
C GLY A 480 13.78 3.27 11.06
N VAL A 481 14.43 3.71 9.98
CA VAL A 481 15.73 3.19 9.57
C VAL A 481 16.81 3.80 10.47
N ASP A 482 17.68 2.96 11.03
CA ASP A 482 18.80 3.42 11.85
C ASP A 482 19.80 4.21 11.00
N GLY A 483 20.40 5.24 11.62
CA GLY A 483 21.39 6.06 10.94
C GLY A 483 22.74 5.36 10.86
N PHE A 484 23.54 5.70 9.85
CA PHE A 484 24.92 5.22 9.73
C PHE A 484 25.89 6.34 9.35
N ASP A 485 27.17 6.08 9.59
CA ASP A 485 28.25 6.90 9.06
C ASP A 485 29.26 6.04 8.28
N LEU A 486 29.95 6.67 7.35
CA LEU A 486 31.04 6.07 6.58
C LEU A 486 32.38 6.67 7.02
N ALA A 487 33.31 5.78 7.37
CA ALA A 487 34.69 6.16 7.65
C ALA A 487 35.40 6.59 6.36
N ALA A 488 36.35 7.52 6.49
CA ALA A 488 37.22 7.87 5.38
C ALA A 488 38.03 6.62 4.96
N PRO A 489 38.11 6.30 3.66
CA PRO A 489 38.83 5.10 3.20
C PRO A 489 40.32 5.18 3.48
N CYS A 490 40.87 6.39 3.63
CA CYS A 490 42.28 6.63 3.90
C CYS A 490 42.42 7.62 5.08
N THR A 491 43.30 7.29 6.03
CA THR A 491 43.74 8.24 7.07
C THR A 491 45.21 8.62 6.83
N PRO A 492 45.58 9.91 6.91
CA PRO A 492 46.98 10.30 6.75
C PRO A 492 47.86 9.63 7.82
N GLY A 493 48.74 8.72 7.40
CA GLY A 493 49.71 8.06 8.29
C GLY A 493 49.46 6.59 8.61
N ALA A 494 48.36 5.99 8.15
CA ALA A 494 48.16 4.54 8.18
C ALA A 494 48.39 3.94 6.79
N SER A 495 49.37 3.04 6.67
CA SER A 495 49.57 2.26 5.44
C SER A 495 48.64 1.05 5.43
N GLY A 496 47.65 1.06 4.55
CA GLY A 496 46.80 -0.11 4.23
C GLY A 496 45.32 0.26 4.13
N CYS A 497 44.76 0.05 2.94
CA CYS A 497 43.31 -0.06 2.74
C CYS A 497 42.76 -1.30 3.45
#